data_AF-A0A6J1WAA5-F1
#
_entry.id   AF-A0A6J1WAA5-F1
#
_cell.length_a   1.000
_cell.length_b   1.000
_cell.length_c   1.000
_cell.angle_alpha   90.00
_cell.angle_beta   90.00
_cell.angle_gamma   90.00
#
_symmetry.space_group_name_H-M   'P 1'
#
loop_
_entity.id
_entity.type
_entity.pdbx_description
1 polymer ?
#
loop_
_entity_poly.entity_id
_entity_poly.type
_entity_poly.pdbx_seq_one_letter_code
_entity_poly.pdbx_strand_id
1 'polypeptide(L)'
;MHYLGMFIFYCCYKIASSEHFSSLEDELRTKRQINSLPLVYPYGCTYKFIVGWSQPVPTPDYISLSFAANFQYQYGQFQNISELSRYYSYEDISREQRAADLAARKDERLIFYRAMADMLDSKGFNGHECMLRAICEAAQYPVEEEGLVGEIIHILLTPDYGRTPFDPEDLEWEESMSVYRDAAIAGRQMFSCPDVYHECPEGQGVMELISVLRDE
;
A
#
# COMPACT_ATOMS: atom_id res chain seq x y z
N MET A 1 -12.85 -19.71 -6.60
CA MET A 1 -12.21 -19.68 -5.26
C MET A 1 -10.86 -20.41 -5.15
N HIS A 2 -10.65 -21.57 -5.79
CA HIS A 2 -9.32 -22.24 -5.78
C HIS A 2 -8.18 -21.41 -6.38
N TYR A 3 -8.47 -20.60 -7.39
CA TYR A 3 -7.47 -19.77 -8.05
C TYR A 3 -7.09 -18.53 -7.26
N LEU A 4 -7.98 -17.93 -6.45
CA LEU A 4 -7.71 -16.67 -5.74
C LEU A 4 -6.70 -16.84 -4.59
N GLY A 5 -6.82 -17.92 -3.80
CA GLY A 5 -5.84 -18.23 -2.75
C GLY A 5 -4.46 -18.61 -3.31
N MET A 6 -4.45 -19.33 -4.43
CA MET A 6 -3.21 -19.64 -5.16
C MET A 6 -2.62 -18.39 -5.82
N PHE A 7 -3.46 -17.45 -6.24
CA PHE A 7 -3.09 -16.17 -6.88
C PHE A 7 -2.50 -15.18 -5.87
N ILE A 8 -3.04 -15.09 -4.65
CA ILE A 8 -2.46 -14.29 -3.57
C ILE A 8 -1.10 -14.88 -3.16
N PHE A 9 -1.01 -16.21 -3.04
CA PHE A 9 0.26 -16.88 -2.70
C PHE A 9 1.31 -16.73 -3.81
N TYR A 10 0.90 -16.85 -5.09
CA TYR A 10 1.78 -16.68 -6.25
C TYR A 10 2.19 -15.22 -6.47
N CYS A 11 1.30 -14.25 -6.25
CA CYS A 11 1.64 -12.83 -6.30
C CYS A 11 2.60 -12.46 -5.17
N CYS A 12 2.35 -12.88 -3.93
CA CYS A 12 3.29 -12.66 -2.82
C CYS A 12 4.66 -13.28 -3.09
N TYR A 13 4.70 -14.48 -3.67
CA TYR A 13 5.94 -15.16 -4.05
C TYR A 13 6.69 -14.43 -5.19
N LYS A 14 5.96 -13.93 -6.20
CA LYS A 14 6.54 -13.20 -7.33
C LYS A 14 7.01 -11.78 -6.95
N ILE A 15 6.25 -11.08 -6.11
CA ILE A 15 6.63 -9.77 -5.54
C ILE A 15 7.92 -9.93 -4.72
N ALA A 16 8.04 -10.99 -3.93
CA ALA A 16 9.26 -11.30 -3.18
C ALA A 16 10.45 -11.73 -4.05
N SER A 17 10.23 -12.06 -5.33
CA SER A 17 11.23 -12.60 -6.27
C SER A 17 11.79 -11.56 -7.25
N SER A 18 11.34 -10.30 -7.22
CA SER A 18 11.84 -9.25 -8.11
C SER A 18 13.21 -8.73 -7.64
N GLU A 19 14.29 -9.29 -8.19
CA GLU A 19 15.69 -9.03 -7.78
C GLU A 19 16.18 -7.58 -8.03
N HIS A 20 15.49 -6.81 -8.88
CA HIS A 20 15.89 -5.43 -9.19
C HIS A 20 15.21 -4.38 -8.28
N PHE A 21 14.03 -4.72 -7.76
CA PHE A 21 13.31 -3.95 -6.75
C PHE A 21 13.94 -4.13 -5.37
N SER A 22 14.44 -5.34 -5.07
CA SER A 22 15.00 -5.68 -3.77
C SER A 22 16.22 -4.85 -3.39
N SER A 23 17.12 -4.47 -4.31
CA SER A 23 18.33 -3.73 -3.92
C SER A 23 18.08 -2.26 -3.59
N LEU A 24 17.23 -1.57 -4.37
CA LEU A 24 16.85 -0.18 -4.12
C LEU A 24 15.93 -0.10 -2.90
N GLU A 25 15.01 -1.06 -2.76
CA GLU A 25 14.15 -1.18 -1.59
C GLU A 25 14.94 -1.55 -0.34
N ASP A 26 15.94 -2.42 -0.41
CA ASP A 26 16.83 -2.75 0.71
C ASP A 26 17.66 -1.54 1.13
N GLU A 27 18.17 -0.74 0.19
CA GLU A 27 18.91 0.48 0.50
C GLU A 27 18.00 1.55 1.13
N LEU A 28 16.77 1.71 0.61
CA LEU A 28 15.75 2.59 1.17
C LEU A 28 15.20 2.09 2.51
N ARG A 29 15.06 0.77 2.71
CA ARG A 29 14.66 0.13 3.97
C ARG A 29 15.75 0.29 5.02
N THR A 30 17.01 0.11 4.65
CA THR A 30 18.16 0.30 5.53
C THR A 30 18.24 1.76 5.98
N LYS A 31 18.13 2.72 5.05
CA LYS A 31 18.05 4.16 5.38
C LYS A 31 16.81 4.50 6.23
N ARG A 32 15.64 3.89 5.97
CA ARG A 32 14.42 4.08 6.78
C ARG A 32 14.52 3.50 8.19
N GLN A 33 15.15 2.35 8.37
CA GLN A 33 15.36 1.74 9.69
C GLN A 33 16.26 2.60 10.56
N ILE A 34 17.32 3.19 9.99
CA ILE A 34 18.26 4.08 10.70
C ILE A 34 17.55 5.35 11.21
N ASN A 35 16.53 5.83 10.52
CA ASN A 35 15.78 7.05 10.87
C ASN A 35 14.37 6.80 11.43
N SER A 36 14.05 5.57 11.81
CA SER A 36 12.73 5.26 12.39
C SER A 36 12.67 5.78 13.84
N LEU A 37 11.62 6.53 14.18
CA LEU A 37 11.35 6.96 15.54
C LEU A 37 10.84 5.74 16.32
N PRO A 38 11.60 5.22 17.30
CA PRO A 38 11.09 4.11 18.07
C PRO A 38 10.07 4.59 19.08
N LEU A 39 8.88 3.98 19.03
CA LEU A 39 7.84 4.19 20.01
C LEU A 39 8.13 3.34 21.25
N VAL A 40 8.37 4.00 22.39
CA VAL A 40 8.56 3.33 23.68
C VAL A 40 7.31 3.52 24.53
N TYR A 41 6.76 2.40 25.02
CA TYR A 41 5.54 2.38 25.82
C TYR A 41 5.89 2.11 27.29
N PRO A 42 6.05 3.12 28.15
CA PRO A 42 6.58 2.95 29.51
C PRO A 42 5.64 2.22 30.49
N TYR A 43 4.36 2.07 30.15
CA TYR A 43 3.34 1.45 30.99
C TYR A 43 2.90 0.05 30.51
N GLY A 44 3.66 -0.56 29.59
CA GLY A 44 3.27 -1.81 28.95
C GLY A 44 2.43 -1.58 27.71
N CYS A 45 2.73 -2.33 26.65
CA CYS A 45 1.84 -2.50 25.50
C CYS A 45 2.15 -3.84 24.83
N THR A 46 1.13 -4.52 24.33
CA THR A 46 1.29 -5.73 23.51
C THR A 46 0.57 -5.54 22.20
N TYR A 47 1.29 -5.55 21.09
CA TYR A 47 0.66 -5.64 19.78
C TYR A 47 0.38 -7.10 19.48
N LYS A 48 -0.85 -7.38 19.08
CA LYS A 48 -1.27 -8.71 18.63
C LYS A 48 -1.74 -8.59 17.20
N PHE A 49 -0.98 -9.18 16.30
CA PHE A 49 -1.35 -9.33 14.91
C PHE A 49 -1.93 -10.73 14.71
N ILE A 50 -3.13 -10.81 14.16
CA ILE A 50 -3.84 -12.07 13.91
C ILE A 50 -4.22 -12.11 12.44
N VAL A 51 -3.71 -13.10 11.72
CA VAL A 51 -4.10 -13.38 10.35
C VAL A 51 -4.75 -14.75 10.31
N GLY A 52 -6.01 -14.78 9.91
CA GLY A 52 -6.76 -16.00 9.70
C GLY A 52 -6.97 -16.23 8.21
N TRP A 53 -6.79 -17.47 7.77
CA TRP A 53 -7.24 -17.93 6.47
C TRP A 53 -8.25 -19.04 6.68
N SER A 54 -9.39 -18.98 6.00
CA SER A 54 -10.34 -20.09 5.96
C SER A 54 -10.75 -20.36 4.53
N GLN A 55 -10.79 -21.64 4.17
CA GLN A 55 -11.22 -22.07 2.84
C GLN A 55 -12.08 -23.34 2.97
N PRO A 56 -13.26 -23.38 2.34
CA PRO A 56 -14.04 -24.60 2.24
C PRO A 56 -13.29 -25.62 1.37
N VAL A 57 -13.21 -26.86 1.86
CA VAL A 57 -12.61 -27.97 1.12
C VAL A 57 -13.75 -28.77 0.48
N PRO A 58 -13.85 -28.83 -0.86
CA PRO A 58 -14.90 -29.60 -1.50
C PRO A 58 -14.72 -31.08 -1.20
N THR A 59 -15.74 -31.71 -0.62
CA THR A 59 -15.80 -33.16 -0.40
C THR A 59 -16.87 -33.79 -1.28
N PRO A 60 -16.65 -35.01 -1.79
CA PRO A 60 -17.64 -35.73 -2.60
C PRO A 60 -18.88 -36.14 -1.79
N ASP A 61 -18.71 -36.33 -0.48
CA ASP A 61 -19.82 -36.54 0.45
C ASP A 61 -20.36 -35.17 0.89
N TYR A 62 -21.69 -35.02 0.97
CA TYR A 62 -22.45 -33.80 1.32
C TYR A 62 -22.21 -33.29 2.77
N ILE A 63 -20.96 -33.19 3.19
CA ILE A 63 -20.50 -32.75 4.50
C ILE A 63 -19.69 -31.48 4.28
N SER A 64 -20.02 -30.39 4.97
CA SER A 64 -19.25 -29.15 4.89
C SER A 64 -17.95 -29.28 5.67
N LEU A 65 -16.82 -29.47 4.98
CA LEU A 65 -15.48 -29.46 5.56
C LEU A 65 -14.79 -28.13 5.24
N SER A 66 -14.23 -27.46 6.25
CA SER A 66 -13.46 -26.22 6.05
C SER A 66 -12.08 -26.34 6.67
N PHE A 67 -11.06 -25.93 5.91
CA PHE A 67 -9.70 -25.74 6.42
C PHE A 67 -9.57 -24.31 6.94
N ALA A 68 -9.05 -24.15 8.16
CA ALA A 68 -8.74 -22.86 8.73
C ALA A 68 -7.31 -22.86 9.29
N ALA A 69 -6.52 -21.87 8.90
CA ALA A 69 -5.20 -21.59 9.44
C ALA A 69 -5.24 -20.25 10.16
N ASN A 70 -4.60 -20.16 11.32
CA ASN A 70 -4.51 -18.92 12.09
C ASN A 70 -3.07 -18.68 12.52
N PHE A 71 -2.53 -17.55 12.09
CA PHE A 71 -1.23 -17.04 12.49
C PHE A 71 -1.44 -15.93 13.52
N GLN A 72 -0.92 -16.13 14.72
CA GLN A 72 -0.93 -15.11 15.77
C GLN A 72 0.51 -14.71 16.07
N TYR A 73 0.80 -13.44 15.92
CA TYR A 73 2.05 -12.84 16.35
C TYR A 73 1.77 -11.87 17.49
N GLN A 74 2.37 -12.13 18.65
CA GLN A 74 2.26 -11.26 19.82
C GLN A 74 3.63 -10.68 20.13
N TYR A 75 3.73 -9.35 20.08
CA TYR A 75 4.96 -8.63 20.37
C TYR A 75 4.76 -7.71 21.57
N GLY A 76 5.52 -7.97 22.64
CA GLY A 76 5.62 -7.07 23.79
C GLY A 76 6.47 -5.86 23.43
N GLN A 77 5.98 -4.66 23.68
CA GLN A 77 6.71 -3.44 23.39
C GLN A 77 7.84 -3.20 24.39
N PHE A 78 8.95 -2.65 23.91
CA PHE A 78 10.05 -2.21 24.75
C PHE A 78 9.54 -1.17 25.75
N GLN A 79 9.90 -1.38 27.02
CA GLN A 79 9.52 -0.51 28.13
C GLN A 79 10.55 0.59 28.38
N ASN A 80 11.74 0.47 27.76
CA ASN A 80 12.86 1.38 27.99
C ASN A 80 13.65 1.62 26.69
N ILE A 81 14.08 2.87 26.49
CA ILE A 81 14.93 3.27 25.35
C ILE A 81 16.26 2.51 25.36
N SER A 82 16.80 2.22 26.55
CA SER A 82 18.07 1.51 26.71
C SER A 82 18.03 0.04 26.26
N GLU A 83 16.85 -0.55 26.16
CA GLU A 83 16.68 -1.93 25.69
C GLU A 83 16.72 -1.98 24.16
N LEU A 84 16.10 -0.98 23.53
CA LEU A 84 16.06 -0.82 22.09
C LEU A 84 17.45 -0.54 21.49
N SER A 85 18.29 0.25 22.18
CA SER A 85 19.64 0.60 21.71
C SER A 85 20.57 -0.60 21.50
N ARG A 86 20.24 -1.76 22.10
CA ARG A 86 20.98 -3.01 21.90
C ARG A 86 20.69 -3.66 20.56
N TYR A 87 19.50 -3.42 20.01
CA TYR A 87 19.02 -4.05 18.78
C TYR A 87 19.10 -3.10 17.59
N TYR A 88 18.98 -1.80 17.84
CA TYR A 88 19.06 -0.76 16.84
C TYR A 88 20.16 0.23 17.21
N SER A 89 21.16 0.38 16.34
CA SER A 89 22.11 1.48 16.40
C SER A 89 21.39 2.75 15.96
N TYR A 90 20.96 3.56 16.92
CA TYR A 90 20.47 4.91 16.61
C TYR A 90 21.68 5.83 16.46
N GLU A 91 21.73 6.56 15.36
CA GLU A 91 22.66 7.67 15.20
C GLU A 91 21.93 8.93 15.71
N ASP A 92 22.59 9.73 16.55
CA ASP A 92 22.02 10.98 17.06
C ASP A 92 22.02 12.01 15.93
N ILE A 93 21.03 11.92 15.05
CA ILE A 93 20.83 12.84 13.93
C ILE A 93 20.40 14.20 14.49
N SER A 94 21.05 15.27 14.04
CA SER A 94 20.66 16.63 14.39
C SER A 94 19.19 16.88 14.02
N ARG A 95 18.47 17.67 14.83
CA ARG A 95 17.08 18.05 14.54
C ARG A 95 16.93 18.66 13.14
N GLU A 96 17.94 19.39 12.68
CA GLU A 96 17.98 19.98 11.33
C GLU A 96 18.10 18.93 10.24
N GLN A 97 18.99 17.93 10.41
CA GLN A 97 19.11 16.82 9.46
C GLN A 97 17.86 15.95 9.43
N ARG A 98 17.19 15.74 10.58
CA ARG A 98 15.93 15.01 10.64
C ARG A 98 14.80 15.79 9.96
N ALA A 99 14.75 17.11 10.11
CA ALA A 99 13.79 17.95 9.41
C ALA A 99 14.05 17.95 7.89
N ALA A 100 15.31 17.98 7.48
CA ALA A 100 15.70 17.88 6.09
C ALA A 100 15.40 16.48 5.50
N ASP A 101 15.63 15.39 6.24
CA ASP A 101 15.25 14.03 5.83
C ASP A 101 13.74 13.89 5.73
N LEU A 102 12.98 14.39 6.70
CA LEU A 102 11.51 14.39 6.65
C LEU A 102 10.99 15.21 5.46
N ALA A 103 11.61 16.35 5.16
CA ALA A 103 11.29 17.15 3.98
C ALA A 103 11.71 16.46 2.67
N ALA A 104 12.79 15.68 2.70
CA ALA A 104 13.28 14.90 1.56
C ALA A 104 12.61 13.53 1.42
N ARG A 105 11.78 13.10 2.39
CA ARG A 105 10.96 11.90 2.28
C ARG A 105 9.91 12.16 1.23
N LYS A 106 10.29 11.77 0.02
CA LYS A 106 9.43 11.64 -1.15
C LYS A 106 8.12 10.99 -0.73
N ASP A 107 7.03 11.50 -1.26
CA ASP A 107 5.69 10.98 -1.02
C ASP A 107 5.68 9.46 -1.24
N GLU A 108 5.47 8.69 -0.16
CA GLU A 108 5.51 7.23 -0.22
C GLU A 108 4.44 6.66 -1.17
N ARG A 109 3.42 7.47 -1.49
CA ARG A 109 2.41 7.18 -2.52
C ARG A 109 3.03 6.97 -3.88
N LEU A 110 4.09 7.71 -4.25
CA LEU A 110 4.75 7.52 -5.54
C LEU A 110 5.40 6.13 -5.63
N ILE A 111 5.94 5.63 -4.52
CA ILE A 111 6.49 4.27 -4.44
C ILE A 111 5.34 3.26 -4.59
N PHE A 112 4.21 3.50 -3.91
CA PHE A 112 3.03 2.67 -4.02
C PHE A 112 2.47 2.62 -5.46
N TYR A 113 2.33 3.77 -6.13
CA TYR A 113 1.83 3.85 -7.52
C TYR A 113 2.74 3.08 -8.49
N ARG A 114 4.06 3.23 -8.33
CA ARG A 114 5.04 2.48 -9.15
C ARG A 114 4.95 0.98 -8.89
N ALA A 115 4.91 0.55 -7.63
CA ALA A 115 4.81 -0.87 -7.30
C ALA A 115 3.50 -1.48 -7.84
N MET A 116 2.39 -0.75 -7.78
CA MET A 116 1.11 -1.19 -8.32
C MET A 116 1.11 -1.24 -9.86
N ALA A 117 1.70 -0.23 -10.51
CA ALA A 117 1.88 -0.22 -11.95
C ALA A 117 2.75 -1.41 -12.41
N ASP A 118 3.90 -1.62 -11.79
CA ASP A 118 4.80 -2.75 -12.09
C ASP A 118 4.09 -4.11 -11.89
N MET A 119 3.27 -4.23 -10.84
CA MET A 119 2.46 -5.42 -10.60
C MET A 119 1.48 -5.68 -11.75
N LEU A 120 0.84 -4.63 -12.28
CA LEU A 120 -0.09 -4.73 -13.40
C LEU A 120 0.62 -4.99 -14.73
N ASP A 121 1.78 -4.36 -14.96
CA ASP A 121 2.63 -4.63 -16.11
C ASP A 121 3.10 -6.09 -16.14
N SER A 122 3.39 -6.67 -14.97
CA SER A 122 3.75 -8.09 -14.85
C SER A 122 2.62 -9.05 -15.27
N LYS A 123 1.38 -8.56 -15.32
CA LYS A 123 0.20 -9.29 -15.82
C LYS A 123 -0.08 -9.05 -17.31
N GLY A 124 0.71 -8.20 -17.96
CA GLY A 124 0.53 -7.83 -19.36
C GLY A 124 -0.53 -6.75 -19.58
N PHE A 125 -0.90 -5.99 -18.55
CA PHE A 125 -1.74 -4.81 -18.66
C PHE A 125 -0.89 -3.55 -18.83
N ASN A 126 -1.50 -2.42 -19.18
CA ASN A 126 -0.83 -1.13 -19.10
C ASN A 126 -0.91 -0.63 -17.66
N GLY A 127 0.09 -0.98 -16.85
CA GLY A 127 0.07 -0.75 -15.41
C GLY A 127 0.03 0.72 -15.02
N HIS A 128 0.72 1.57 -15.77
CA HIS A 128 0.69 3.01 -15.56
C HIS A 128 -0.71 3.59 -15.77
N GLU A 129 -1.33 3.30 -16.92
CA GLU A 129 -2.69 3.78 -17.25
C GLU A 129 -3.74 3.20 -16.31
N CYS A 130 -3.62 1.92 -15.94
CA CYS A 130 -4.52 1.29 -14.97
C CYS A 130 -4.38 1.86 -13.55
N MET A 131 -3.18 2.31 -13.15
CA MET A 131 -2.98 3.01 -11.89
C MET A 131 -3.64 4.40 -11.91
N LEU A 132 -3.54 5.14 -13.01
CA LEU A 132 -4.22 6.43 -13.18
C LEU A 132 -5.75 6.25 -13.18
N ARG A 133 -6.25 5.23 -13.89
CA ARG A 133 -7.67 4.87 -13.87
C ARG A 133 -8.15 4.57 -12.44
N ALA A 134 -7.37 3.83 -11.66
CA ALA A 134 -7.72 3.52 -10.28
C ALA A 134 -7.81 4.77 -9.38
N ILE A 135 -6.92 5.76 -9.56
CA ILE A 135 -7.00 7.04 -8.84
C ILE A 135 -8.24 7.82 -9.26
N CYS A 136 -8.52 7.87 -10.57
CA CYS A 136 -9.71 8.53 -11.09
C CYS A 136 -11.00 7.90 -10.51
N GLU A 137 -11.11 6.58 -10.51
CA GLU A 137 -12.24 5.84 -9.96
C GLU A 137 -12.36 6.02 -8.43
N ALA A 138 -11.25 5.97 -7.70
CA ALA A 138 -11.22 6.19 -6.26
C ALA A 138 -11.63 7.62 -5.87
N ALA A 139 -11.32 8.60 -6.71
CA ALA A 139 -11.72 9.99 -6.51
C ALA A 139 -13.21 10.23 -6.84
N GLN A 140 -13.84 9.38 -7.66
CA GLN A 140 -15.29 9.40 -7.92
C GLN A 140 -16.08 8.73 -6.82
N TYR A 141 -15.60 7.58 -6.37
CA TYR A 141 -16.25 6.74 -5.38
C TYR A 141 -15.26 6.46 -4.24
N PRO A 142 -15.10 7.41 -3.30
CA PRO A 142 -14.20 7.24 -2.17
C PRO A 142 -14.60 6.05 -1.31
N VAL A 143 -13.60 5.27 -0.87
CA VAL A 143 -13.78 4.04 -0.05
C VAL A 143 -13.67 4.29 1.46
N GLU A 144 -13.72 5.55 1.89
CA GLU A 144 -13.50 6.02 3.28
C GLU A 144 -14.44 5.33 4.29
N GLU A 145 -15.65 5.00 3.85
CA GLU A 145 -16.71 4.45 4.70
C GLU A 145 -16.55 2.94 5.00
N GLU A 146 -15.60 2.25 4.34
CA GLU A 146 -15.36 0.81 4.49
C GLU A 146 -14.42 0.45 5.68
N GLY A 147 -14.45 1.28 6.73
CA GLY A 147 -13.64 1.12 7.94
C GLY A 147 -12.16 1.42 7.74
N LEU A 148 -11.29 0.84 8.57
CA LEU A 148 -9.86 1.16 8.60
C LEU A 148 -9.16 0.88 7.25
N VAL A 149 -9.53 -0.20 6.58
CA VAL A 149 -8.93 -0.57 5.28
C VAL A 149 -9.36 0.43 4.19
N GLY A 150 -10.63 0.82 4.20
CA GLY A 150 -11.16 1.85 3.32
C GLY A 150 -10.41 3.17 3.46
N GLU A 151 -10.23 3.64 4.68
CA GLU A 151 -9.47 4.86 4.99
C GLU A 151 -8.01 4.79 4.49
N ILE A 152 -7.34 3.65 4.70
CA ILE A 152 -5.96 3.46 4.21
C ILE A 152 -5.92 3.55 2.67
N ILE A 153 -6.86 2.89 1.98
CA ILE A 153 -6.92 2.93 0.51
C ILE A 153 -7.22 4.35 0.03
N HIS A 154 -8.14 5.07 0.69
CA HIS A 154 -8.43 6.46 0.39
C HIS A 154 -7.19 7.34 0.49
N ILE A 155 -6.42 7.23 1.58
CA ILE A 155 -5.18 8.00 1.79
C ILE A 155 -4.15 7.69 0.71
N LEU A 156 -4.01 6.42 0.31
CA LEU A 156 -3.04 6.00 -0.72
C LEU A 156 -3.43 6.46 -2.12
N LEU A 157 -4.72 6.37 -2.48
CA LEU A 157 -5.21 6.73 -3.80
C LEU A 157 -5.57 8.21 -3.96
N THR A 158 -5.46 9.00 -2.90
CA THR A 158 -5.66 10.46 -2.95
C THR A 158 -4.29 11.16 -2.99
N PRO A 159 -3.83 11.61 -4.17
CA PRO A 159 -2.46 12.13 -4.35
C PRO A 159 -2.19 13.44 -3.60
N ASP A 160 -3.22 14.23 -3.33
CA ASP A 160 -3.17 15.49 -2.60
C ASP A 160 -3.56 15.38 -1.12
N TYR A 161 -3.69 14.16 -0.59
CA TYR A 161 -4.13 13.96 0.79
C TYR A 161 -3.15 14.55 1.81
N GLY A 162 -3.64 15.46 2.64
CA GLY A 162 -2.86 16.16 3.66
C GLY A 162 -2.05 17.35 3.16
N ARG A 163 -2.16 17.72 1.87
CA ARG A 163 -1.57 18.94 1.30
C ARG A 163 -2.54 20.11 1.48
N THR A 164 -2.02 21.26 1.89
CA THR A 164 -2.77 22.51 2.01
C THR A 164 -2.15 23.60 1.14
N PRO A 165 -2.93 24.62 0.71
CA PRO A 165 -2.39 25.77 -0.02
C PRO A 165 -1.33 26.59 0.74
N PHE A 166 -1.12 26.30 2.03
CA PHE A 166 -0.15 26.96 2.89
C PHE A 166 1.17 26.20 3.02
N ASP A 167 1.25 24.99 2.46
CA ASP A 167 2.47 24.20 2.45
C ASP A 167 3.50 24.83 1.50
N PRO A 168 4.81 24.69 1.79
CA PRO A 168 5.85 25.20 0.91
C PRO A 168 5.78 24.52 -0.47
N GLU A 169 5.98 25.33 -1.52
CA GLU A 169 6.03 24.86 -2.90
C GLU A 169 7.20 23.88 -3.08
N ASP A 170 6.88 22.68 -3.57
CA ASP A 170 7.84 21.64 -3.90
C ASP A 170 7.67 21.31 -5.39
N LEU A 171 8.53 21.93 -6.21
CA LEU A 171 8.49 21.81 -7.67
C LEU A 171 8.77 20.38 -8.14
N GLU A 172 9.65 19.65 -7.45
CA GLU A 172 9.97 18.26 -7.81
C GLU A 172 8.78 17.34 -7.54
N TRP A 173 8.08 17.56 -6.42
CA TRP A 173 6.83 16.87 -6.15
C TRP A 173 5.76 17.27 -7.16
N GLU A 174 5.64 18.56 -7.48
CA GLU A 174 4.60 19.05 -8.37
C GLU A 174 4.71 18.41 -9.76
N GLU A 175 5.92 18.33 -10.29
CA GLU A 175 6.26 17.66 -11.54
C GLU A 175 5.95 16.15 -11.46
N SER A 176 6.48 15.45 -10.44
CA SER A 176 6.35 13.99 -10.34
C SER A 176 4.93 13.51 -10.03
N MET A 177 4.11 14.30 -9.33
CA MET A 177 2.75 13.96 -8.95
C MET A 177 1.68 14.57 -9.86
N SER A 178 2.05 15.46 -10.79
CA SER A 178 1.12 16.16 -11.70
C SER A 178 0.12 15.21 -12.36
N VAL A 179 0.62 14.16 -13.02
CA VAL A 179 -0.19 13.19 -13.76
C VAL A 179 -1.20 12.47 -12.84
N TYR A 180 -0.79 12.11 -11.62
CA TYR A 180 -1.67 11.45 -10.66
C TYR A 180 -2.72 12.41 -10.10
N ARG A 181 -2.37 13.69 -9.86
CA ARG A 181 -3.33 14.71 -9.46
C ARG A 181 -4.37 14.97 -10.55
N ASP A 182 -3.94 15.02 -11.80
CA ASP A 182 -4.84 15.21 -12.95
C ASP A 182 -5.87 14.08 -13.03
N ALA A 183 -5.45 12.83 -12.77
CA ALA A 183 -6.36 11.69 -12.65
C ALA A 183 -7.39 11.87 -11.53
N ALA A 184 -6.94 12.30 -10.34
CA ALA A 184 -7.84 12.54 -9.21
C ALA A 184 -8.79 13.72 -9.47
N ILE A 185 -8.36 14.75 -10.20
CA ILE A 185 -9.21 15.87 -10.61
C ILE A 185 -10.25 15.39 -11.63
N ALA A 186 -9.85 14.57 -12.60
CA ALA A 186 -10.78 14.00 -13.58
C ALA A 186 -11.87 13.16 -12.88
N GLY A 187 -11.47 12.38 -11.88
CA GLY A 187 -12.38 11.66 -11.00
C GLY A 187 -13.35 12.58 -10.26
N ARG A 188 -12.83 13.59 -9.53
CA ARG A 188 -13.65 14.57 -8.80
C ARG A 188 -14.63 15.35 -9.68
N GLN A 189 -14.29 15.55 -10.96
CA GLN A 189 -15.16 16.21 -11.94
C GLN A 189 -16.19 15.26 -12.59
N MET A 190 -16.22 13.99 -12.17
CA MET A 190 -17.11 12.94 -12.70
C MET A 190 -16.97 12.73 -14.22
N PHE A 191 -15.77 12.86 -14.77
CA PHE A 191 -15.50 12.39 -16.13
C PHE A 191 -15.58 10.87 -16.23
N SER A 192 -15.87 10.31 -17.39
CA SER A 192 -15.83 8.85 -17.55
C SER A 192 -14.37 8.34 -17.49
N CYS A 193 -13.93 7.81 -16.34
CA CYS A 193 -12.57 7.31 -16.16
C CYS A 193 -12.17 6.23 -17.18
N PRO A 194 -13.06 5.28 -17.59
CA PRO A 194 -12.76 4.31 -18.64
C PRO A 194 -12.49 4.97 -20.01
N ASP A 195 -13.17 6.08 -20.32
CA ASP A 195 -12.98 6.80 -21.58
C ASP A 195 -11.70 7.64 -21.58
N VAL A 196 -11.37 8.25 -20.44
CA VAL A 196 -10.13 9.03 -20.26
C VAL A 196 -8.90 8.10 -20.34
N TYR A 197 -8.95 6.98 -19.63
CA TYR A 197 -7.86 6.00 -19.53
C TYR A 197 -8.17 4.73 -20.34
N HIS A 198 -8.40 4.92 -21.65
CA HIS A 198 -8.80 3.87 -22.59
C HIS A 198 -7.77 2.74 -22.78
N GLU A 199 -6.50 2.98 -22.46
CA GLU A 199 -5.44 1.96 -22.48
C GLU A 199 -5.53 0.97 -21.32
N CYS A 200 -6.43 1.21 -20.35
CA CYS A 200 -6.81 0.25 -19.31
C CYS A 200 -8.30 -0.12 -19.42
N PRO A 201 -8.66 -1.19 -20.15
CA PRO A 201 -10.04 -1.62 -20.30
C PRO A 201 -10.61 -2.26 -19.02
N GLU A 202 -11.93 -2.36 -18.94
CA GLU A 202 -12.62 -3.04 -17.83
C GLU A 202 -12.11 -4.48 -17.61
N GLY A 203 -11.92 -4.84 -16.35
CA GLY A 203 -11.33 -6.10 -15.89
C GLY A 203 -9.81 -6.05 -15.63
N GLN A 204 -9.13 -4.95 -15.97
CA GLN A 204 -7.68 -4.77 -15.79
C GLN A 204 -7.33 -3.74 -14.71
N GLY A 205 -8.33 -3.06 -14.13
CA GLY A 205 -8.13 -2.04 -13.11
C GLY A 205 -7.65 -2.59 -11.76
N VAL A 206 -6.96 -1.75 -11.00
CA VAL A 206 -6.54 -2.07 -9.61
C VAL A 206 -7.74 -2.41 -8.74
N MET A 207 -8.79 -1.58 -8.80
CA MET A 207 -9.96 -1.74 -7.93
C MET A 207 -10.75 -2.99 -8.29
N GLU A 208 -10.89 -3.28 -9.58
CA GLU A 208 -11.53 -4.49 -10.10
C GLU A 208 -10.80 -5.77 -9.65
N LEU A 209 -9.46 -5.73 -9.55
CA LEU A 209 -8.67 -6.86 -9.07
C LEU A 209 -8.94 -7.17 -7.58
N ILE A 210 -9.28 -6.16 -6.79
CA ILE A 210 -9.57 -6.28 -5.35
C ILE A 210 -11.06 -6.56 -5.12
N SER A 211 -11.93 -6.16 -6.06
CA SER A 211 -13.39 -6.25 -5.94
C SER A 211 -14.03 -7.46 -6.62
N VAL A 212 -13.28 -8.48 -7.08
CA VAL A 212 -13.86 -9.71 -7.66
C VAL A 212 -14.52 -10.59 -6.58
N LEU A 213 -15.67 -10.15 -6.06
CA LEU A 213 -16.68 -10.94 -5.37
C LEU A 213 -18.09 -10.41 -5.67
N ARG A 214 -18.51 -10.65 -6.91
CA ARG A 214 -19.89 -10.82 -7.39
C ARG A 214 -19.70 -11.17 -8.87
N ASP A 215 -20.13 -12.33 -9.34
CA ASP A 215 -21.54 -12.65 -9.44
C ASP A 215 -21.91 -14.07 -8.95
N GLU A 216 -23.19 -14.17 -8.61
CA GLU A 216 -23.92 -15.38 -8.20
C GLU A 216 -23.83 -16.53 -9.23
#